data_AF-A0A7V5YVW6-F1
#
_entry.id   AF-A0A7V5YVW6-F1
#
_cell.length_a   1.000
_cell.length_b   1.000
_cell.length_c   1.000
_cell.angle_alpha   90.00
_cell.angle_beta   90.00
_cell.angle_gamma   90.00
#
_symmetry.space_group_name_H-M   'P 1'
#
loop_
_entity.id
_entity.type
_entity.pdbx_description
1 polymer ?
#
loop_
_entity_poly.entity_id
_entity_poly.type
_entity_poly.pdbx_seq_one_letter_code
_entity_poly.pdbx_strand_id
1 'polypeptide(L)'
;MARRPGLLIAVAMLSLAGCAQPARPHANPVAGRVAAVDREAASSRAMGGQDATVWPSPDAAGRAWPAGAAEPSPSPEAQAVASPTATPTPAAAATPTPTPKPGPDEPYAFVSAFAPECEVLLRTVPALPQLRNLTCETAAMRMVLAARGIEASEEDILARMPRSENPHQGFRGEPDGNGHDPELRDYGVYAEVVAQVLQSFGVPAEAVQGMSDWQLRQAVRGGKAVIVWVTAEENPKVIRREGYRLVEGEHVYVVVGLLNDGRLLVHDPWGVRADSGRAGTFPVWTIRQWDLFDRQAVVVPLS
;
A
#
# COMPACT_ATOMS: atom_id res chain seq x y z
N MET A 1 -38.83 53.76 -42.32
CA MET A 1 -37.80 53.87 -43.36
C MET A 1 -36.78 54.93 -42.94
N ALA A 2 -35.50 54.54 -42.80
CA ALA A 2 -34.22 55.28 -42.90
C ALA A 2 -34.09 56.70 -42.27
N ARG A 3 -33.00 57.16 -41.59
CA ARG A 3 -31.56 56.84 -41.54
C ARG A 3 -30.94 57.27 -40.18
N ARG A 4 -29.75 56.73 -39.88
CA ARG A 4 -28.82 57.05 -38.75
C ARG A 4 -28.18 58.46 -38.84
N PRO A 5 -27.50 58.94 -37.79
CA PRO A 5 -26.03 58.77 -37.62
C PRO A 5 -25.66 58.35 -36.17
N GLY A 6 -24.48 57.86 -35.77
CA GLY A 6 -23.11 57.80 -36.29
C GLY A 6 -22.17 58.02 -35.09
N LEU A 7 -21.59 56.95 -34.53
CA LEU A 7 -20.72 56.99 -33.33
C LEU A 7 -19.24 56.95 -33.74
N LEU A 8 -18.45 57.88 -33.22
CA LEU A 8 -17.01 58.00 -33.47
C LEU A 8 -16.19 56.89 -32.78
N ILE A 9 -15.16 56.46 -33.49
CA ILE A 9 -14.10 55.53 -33.10
C ILE A 9 -12.95 56.33 -32.47
N ALA A 10 -12.44 55.87 -31.32
CA ALA A 10 -11.14 56.29 -30.79
C ALA A 10 -10.18 55.10 -30.84
N VAL A 11 -9.06 55.29 -31.54
CA VAL A 11 -7.92 54.36 -31.63
C VAL A 11 -6.85 54.84 -30.65
N ALA A 12 -6.30 53.92 -29.86
CA ALA A 12 -5.00 54.10 -29.21
C ALA A 12 -4.21 52.80 -29.31
N MET A 13 -3.03 52.89 -29.94
CA MET A 13 -2.04 51.83 -30.14
C MET A 13 -1.30 51.52 -28.83
N LEU A 14 -0.84 50.28 -28.66
CA LEU A 14 0.38 50.00 -27.88
C LEU A 14 1.11 48.72 -28.36
N SER A 15 2.29 48.96 -28.93
CA SER A 15 3.57 48.22 -28.91
C SER A 15 3.63 46.67 -28.92
N LEU A 16 4.32 46.17 -29.96
CA LEU A 16 4.91 44.82 -30.06
C LEU A 16 6.38 44.87 -29.60
N ALA A 17 6.79 43.93 -28.74
CA ALA A 17 8.17 43.51 -28.57
C ALA A 17 8.21 41.99 -28.33
N GLY A 18 8.91 41.26 -29.21
CA GLY A 18 9.34 39.86 -28.99
C GLY A 18 10.47 39.79 -27.96
N CYS A 19 11.12 38.68 -27.63
CA CYS A 19 11.17 37.28 -28.07
C CYS A 19 11.78 36.50 -26.88
N ALA A 20 11.48 35.20 -26.75
CA ALA A 20 12.42 34.11 -26.42
C ALA A 20 11.67 32.88 -25.88
N GLN A 21 11.47 31.87 -26.74
CA GLN A 21 11.17 30.50 -26.32
C GLN A 21 12.49 29.77 -25.97
N PRO A 22 12.53 28.97 -24.89
CA PRO A 22 13.64 28.05 -24.67
C PRO A 22 13.54 26.82 -25.58
N ALA A 23 14.72 26.40 -26.07
CA ALA A 23 14.94 25.42 -27.12
C ALA A 23 14.52 23.99 -26.75
N ARG A 24 13.99 23.28 -27.75
CA ARG A 24 13.76 21.83 -27.75
C ARG A 24 15.09 21.10 -27.98
N PRO A 25 15.44 20.05 -27.23
CA PRO A 25 16.57 19.20 -27.59
C PRO A 25 16.19 18.28 -28.77
N HIS A 26 17.14 18.21 -29.70
CA HIS A 26 17.07 17.54 -30.99
C HIS A 26 16.90 16.01 -30.89
N ALA A 27 16.01 15.48 -31.73
CA ALA A 27 15.94 14.08 -32.08
C ALA A 27 17.09 13.71 -33.02
N ASN A 28 17.71 12.56 -32.78
CA ASN A 28 18.74 11.98 -33.64
C ASN A 28 18.14 10.73 -34.34
N PRO A 29 18.14 10.63 -35.67
CA PRO A 29 17.58 9.46 -36.35
C PRO A 29 18.67 8.41 -36.55
N VAL A 30 18.48 7.22 -35.98
CA VAL A 30 19.19 6.02 -36.44
C VAL A 30 18.15 5.03 -36.94
N ALA A 31 18.14 4.89 -38.26
CA ALA A 31 17.44 3.84 -38.97
C ALA A 31 18.09 2.49 -38.62
N GLY A 32 17.28 1.59 -38.05
CA GLY A 32 17.63 0.19 -37.82
C GLY A 32 16.43 -0.67 -38.22
N ARG A 33 16.66 -1.53 -39.20
CA ARG A 33 15.68 -2.38 -39.90
C ARG A 33 14.73 -3.11 -38.95
N VAL A 34 13.44 -3.04 -39.33
CA VAL A 34 12.37 -3.92 -38.88
C VAL A 34 12.65 -5.31 -39.47
N ALA A 35 12.91 -6.28 -38.61
CA ALA A 35 12.79 -7.70 -38.94
C ALA A 35 11.58 -8.23 -38.19
N ALA A 36 10.54 -8.55 -38.96
CA ALA A 36 9.43 -9.36 -38.50
C ALA A 36 9.98 -10.70 -37.98
N VAL A 37 9.54 -11.11 -36.80
CA VAL A 37 9.64 -12.51 -36.38
C VAL A 37 8.22 -13.01 -36.31
N ASP A 38 7.98 -13.98 -37.17
CA ASP A 38 6.70 -14.61 -37.42
C ASP A 38 6.11 -15.25 -36.17
N ARG A 39 4.79 -15.11 -36.07
CA ARG A 39 3.94 -15.95 -35.24
C ARG A 39 3.94 -17.35 -35.85
N GLU A 40 4.50 -18.32 -35.14
CA GLU A 40 4.08 -19.72 -35.30
C GLU A 40 3.35 -20.19 -34.06
N ALA A 41 2.08 -20.52 -34.28
CA ALA A 41 1.26 -21.33 -33.42
C ALA A 41 1.71 -22.80 -33.55
N ALA A 42 1.92 -23.48 -32.43
CA ALA A 42 1.90 -24.93 -32.38
C ALA A 42 0.83 -25.35 -31.37
N SER A 43 -0.20 -26.02 -31.89
CA SER A 43 -1.28 -26.66 -31.15
C SER A 43 -1.08 -28.18 -31.16
N SER A 44 -1.65 -28.84 -30.14
CA SER A 44 -1.73 -30.29 -29.85
C SER A 44 -0.44 -30.92 -29.28
N ARG A 45 -0.49 -31.75 -28.23
CA ARG A 45 -1.48 -32.80 -27.95
C ARG A 45 -1.45 -33.22 -26.47
N ALA A 46 -2.64 -33.52 -25.93
CA ALA A 46 -2.87 -34.03 -24.58
C ALA A 46 -2.54 -35.53 -24.42
N MET A 47 -1.97 -35.88 -23.26
CA MET A 47 -2.03 -37.15 -22.47
C MET A 47 -1.38 -36.74 -21.12
N GLY A 48 -1.91 -36.88 -19.90
CA GLY A 48 -2.66 -37.94 -19.25
C GLY A 48 -1.83 -38.45 -18.05
N GLY A 49 -2.37 -38.37 -16.81
CA GLY A 49 -1.81 -38.99 -15.59
C GLY A 49 -1.16 -37.98 -14.61
N GLN A 50 -1.83 -37.61 -13.51
CA GLN A 50 -1.75 -38.25 -12.18
C GLN A 50 -0.32 -38.27 -11.61
N ASP A 51 -0.01 -37.37 -10.67
CA ASP A 51 0.26 -37.78 -9.28
C ASP A 51 0.40 -36.56 -8.35
N ALA A 52 -0.28 -36.64 -7.21
CA ALA A 52 -0.17 -35.68 -6.14
C ALA A 52 1.07 -36.01 -5.30
N THR A 53 2.08 -35.14 -5.30
CA THR A 53 3.25 -35.30 -4.43
C THR A 53 3.21 -34.28 -3.29
N VAL A 54 2.82 -34.80 -2.13
CA VAL A 54 2.94 -34.19 -0.81
C VAL A 54 4.42 -33.97 -0.49
N TRP A 55 4.80 -32.74 -0.15
CA TRP A 55 6.11 -32.42 0.42
C TRP A 55 6.06 -32.53 1.95
N PRO A 56 6.97 -33.28 2.60
CA PRO A 56 6.97 -33.46 4.05
C PRO A 56 7.76 -32.36 4.79
N SER A 57 7.28 -32.00 5.98
CA SER A 57 8.00 -31.20 6.99
C SER A 57 9.23 -31.93 7.53
N PRO A 58 10.31 -31.22 7.92
CA PRO A 58 11.37 -31.80 8.72
C PRO A 58 11.28 -31.36 10.19
N ASP A 59 11.31 -32.33 11.10
CA ASP A 59 11.68 -32.15 12.49
C ASP A 59 12.79 -33.13 12.90
N ALA A 60 13.74 -32.60 13.68
CA ALA A 60 14.65 -33.23 14.65
C ALA A 60 15.82 -34.16 14.22
N ALA A 61 17.04 -33.64 14.41
CA ALA A 61 18.21 -34.26 15.08
C ALA A 61 19.26 -33.14 15.29
N GLY A 62 19.91 -32.85 16.41
CA GLY A 62 20.33 -33.63 17.58
C GLY A 62 21.87 -33.56 17.69
N ARG A 63 22.43 -32.79 18.65
CA ARG A 63 23.71 -33.07 19.35
C ARG A 63 24.04 -32.05 20.46
N ALA A 64 24.74 -32.56 21.47
CA ALA A 64 24.84 -32.10 22.85
C ALA A 64 26.10 -31.27 23.22
N TRP A 65 26.09 -30.68 24.42
CA TRP A 65 27.27 -30.30 25.22
C TRP A 65 26.99 -30.53 26.74
N PRO A 66 28.00 -30.64 27.63
CA PRO A 66 28.02 -31.64 28.70
C PRO A 66 27.85 -31.05 30.11
N ALA A 67 27.70 -31.98 31.05
CA ALA A 67 27.48 -31.80 32.48
C ALA A 67 28.77 -31.68 33.33
N GLY A 68 28.59 -31.14 34.53
CA GLY A 68 29.43 -31.32 35.73
C GLY A 68 29.02 -30.31 36.80
N ALA A 69 28.93 -30.60 38.10
CA ALA A 69 28.84 -31.82 38.90
C ALA A 69 28.19 -31.37 40.25
N ALA A 70 27.48 -32.27 40.94
CA ALA A 70 26.89 -32.06 42.29
C ALA A 70 28.00 -32.11 43.39
N GLU A 71 27.87 -31.74 44.67
CA GLU A 71 26.88 -31.93 45.77
C GLU A 71 27.56 -31.32 47.07
N PRO A 72 27.08 -31.41 48.35
CA PRO A 72 25.87 -32.03 48.92
C PRO A 72 25.07 -31.21 49.98
N SER A 73 23.94 -31.83 50.36
CA SER A 73 22.97 -31.52 51.42
C SER A 73 23.46 -31.93 52.84
N PRO A 74 22.75 -31.51 53.92
CA PRO A 74 21.96 -32.49 54.68
C PRO A 74 20.57 -32.01 55.22
N SER A 75 19.73 -33.01 55.51
CA SER A 75 18.35 -33.07 56.09
C SER A 75 18.37 -33.19 57.65
N PRO A 76 17.30 -33.43 58.48
CA PRO A 76 15.81 -33.50 58.29
C PRO A 76 14.91 -32.87 59.42
N GLU A 77 13.57 -33.09 59.32
CA GLU A 77 12.45 -33.06 60.33
C GLU A 77 11.92 -31.69 60.87
N ALA A 78 10.61 -31.42 61.11
CA ALA A 78 9.46 -32.24 61.54
C ALA A 78 8.07 -31.64 61.13
N GLN A 79 7.01 -32.42 61.33
CA GLN A 79 5.60 -32.23 60.96
C GLN A 79 4.84 -31.15 61.77
N ALA A 80 3.82 -30.50 61.17
CA ALA A 80 2.65 -29.98 61.88
C ALA A 80 1.43 -29.75 60.96
N VAL A 81 0.25 -29.87 61.58
CA VAL A 81 -1.09 -30.13 61.03
C VAL A 81 -1.85 -28.84 60.67
N ALA A 82 -2.76 -28.92 59.69
CA ALA A 82 -3.57 -27.82 59.16
C ALA A 82 -4.65 -27.26 60.12
N SER A 83 -4.95 -25.95 59.97
CA SER A 83 -6.29 -25.35 60.15
C SER A 83 -6.37 -23.95 59.51
N PRO A 84 -7.56 -23.52 59.01
CA PRO A 84 -7.67 -22.45 58.01
C PRO A 84 -7.67 -21.04 58.63
N THR A 85 -6.94 -20.12 58.01
CA THR A 85 -6.99 -18.67 58.28
C THR A 85 -8.00 -18.00 57.35
N ALA A 86 -8.86 -17.15 57.92
CA ALA A 86 -9.87 -16.38 57.21
C ALA A 86 -9.25 -15.43 56.15
N THR A 87 -9.83 -15.47 54.95
CA THR A 87 -9.45 -14.66 53.79
C THR A 87 -9.80 -13.18 53.99
N PRO A 88 -8.89 -12.22 53.68
CA PRO A 88 -9.24 -10.80 53.65
C PRO A 88 -10.14 -10.49 52.45
N THR A 89 -11.22 -9.76 52.70
CA THR A 89 -12.16 -9.24 51.69
C THR A 89 -11.42 -8.33 50.69
N PRO A 90 -11.44 -8.63 49.37
CA PRO A 90 -10.87 -7.73 48.38
C PRO A 90 -11.73 -6.47 48.23
N ALA A 91 -11.06 -5.30 48.29
CA ALA A 91 -11.64 -4.01 47.97
C ALA A 91 -12.10 -3.98 46.51
N ALA A 92 -13.32 -3.49 46.26
CA ALA A 92 -13.89 -3.38 44.92
C ALA A 92 -12.99 -2.49 44.04
N ALA A 93 -12.43 -3.11 42.99
CA ALA A 93 -11.72 -2.40 41.94
C ALA A 93 -12.67 -1.43 41.24
N ALA A 94 -12.30 -0.16 41.15
CA ALA A 94 -13.01 0.82 40.33
C ALA A 94 -13.00 0.33 38.87
N THR A 95 -14.18 0.13 38.31
CA THR A 95 -14.35 -0.25 36.91
C THR A 95 -13.78 0.86 36.03
N PRO A 96 -12.84 0.59 35.11
CA PRO A 96 -12.39 1.59 34.15
C PRO A 96 -13.61 2.00 33.32
N THR A 97 -13.91 3.29 33.28
CA THR A 97 -14.92 3.86 32.40
C THR A 97 -14.55 3.49 30.96
N PRO A 98 -15.44 2.81 30.19
CA PRO A 98 -15.14 2.49 28.81
C PRO A 98 -14.94 3.77 28.02
N THR A 99 -13.79 3.91 27.36
CA THR A 99 -13.55 4.94 26.36
C THR A 99 -14.62 4.79 25.27
N PRO A 100 -15.36 5.85 24.91
CA PRO A 100 -16.39 5.75 23.88
C PRO A 100 -15.77 5.27 22.56
N LYS A 101 -16.37 4.24 21.96
CA LYS A 101 -16.05 3.77 20.61
C LYS A 101 -16.17 4.96 19.64
N PRO A 102 -15.19 5.23 18.77
CA PRO A 102 -15.30 6.26 17.75
C PRO A 102 -16.60 6.07 16.95
N GLY A 103 -17.34 7.15 16.74
CA GLY A 103 -18.56 7.11 15.95
C GLY A 103 -18.26 6.71 14.49
N PRO A 104 -19.28 6.31 13.71
CA PRO A 104 -19.10 5.87 12.32
C PRO A 104 -18.44 6.93 11.42
N ASP A 105 -18.50 8.22 11.80
CA ASP A 105 -17.94 9.34 11.03
C ASP A 105 -16.51 9.76 11.46
N GLU A 106 -16.04 9.31 12.64
CA GLU A 106 -14.69 9.63 13.16
C GLU A 106 -13.55 9.28 12.20
N PRO A 107 -13.50 8.08 11.58
CA PRO A 107 -12.41 7.76 10.64
C PRO A 107 -12.49 8.53 9.31
N TYR A 108 -13.53 9.35 9.09
CA TYR A 108 -13.71 10.16 7.87
C TYR A 108 -13.62 11.67 8.12
N ALA A 109 -13.67 12.10 9.37
CA ALA A 109 -13.73 13.52 9.74
C ALA A 109 -12.51 14.30 9.23
N PHE A 110 -11.31 13.72 9.33
CA PHE A 110 -10.08 14.38 8.85
C PHE A 110 -10.01 14.44 7.31
N VAL A 111 -10.54 13.43 6.59
CA VAL A 111 -10.63 13.45 5.11
C VAL A 111 -11.51 14.60 4.67
N SER A 112 -12.64 14.78 5.38
CA SER A 112 -13.63 15.81 5.08
C SER A 112 -13.11 17.23 5.29
N ALA A 113 -12.05 17.43 6.07
CA ALA A 113 -11.41 18.74 6.25
C ALA A 113 -10.78 19.27 4.94
N PHE A 114 -10.32 18.38 4.05
CA PHE A 114 -9.76 18.75 2.74
C PHE A 114 -10.84 19.08 1.70
N ALA A 115 -12.11 18.83 1.99
CA ALA A 115 -13.18 18.99 1.02
C ALA A 115 -13.27 20.37 0.36
N PRO A 116 -13.10 21.51 1.06
CA PRO A 116 -13.15 22.83 0.42
C PRO A 116 -12.04 23.05 -0.61
N GLU A 117 -10.94 22.31 -0.51
CA GLU A 117 -9.75 22.44 -1.37
C GLU A 117 -9.76 21.41 -2.52
N CYS A 118 -10.68 20.46 -2.51
CA CYS A 118 -10.72 19.35 -3.47
C CYS A 118 -11.61 19.66 -4.69
N GLU A 119 -11.06 19.44 -5.89
CA GLU A 119 -11.83 19.23 -7.12
C GLU A 119 -12.65 17.93 -6.99
N VAL A 120 -12.00 16.87 -6.50
CA VAL A 120 -12.60 15.55 -6.28
C VAL A 120 -12.10 14.99 -4.95
N LEU A 121 -13.01 14.45 -4.13
CA LEU A 121 -12.69 13.80 -2.87
C LEU A 121 -13.49 12.52 -2.69
N LEU A 122 -12.79 11.40 -2.54
CA LEU A 122 -13.35 10.08 -2.25
C LEU A 122 -13.58 9.93 -0.74
N ARG A 123 -14.59 10.66 -0.23
CA ARG A 123 -14.85 10.81 1.22
C ARG A 123 -15.09 9.50 1.96
N THR A 124 -15.53 8.45 1.27
CA THR A 124 -15.81 7.14 1.85
C THR A 124 -14.57 6.29 2.04
N VAL A 125 -13.38 6.74 1.63
CA VAL A 125 -12.12 6.02 1.87
C VAL A 125 -11.50 6.52 3.19
N PRO A 126 -11.56 5.74 4.28
CA PRO A 126 -10.96 6.14 5.55
C PRO A 126 -9.43 6.03 5.44
N ALA A 127 -8.70 6.82 6.22
CA ALA A 127 -7.27 6.58 6.41
C ALA A 127 -7.12 5.70 7.65
N LEU A 128 -6.60 4.49 7.43
CA LEU A 128 -6.39 3.48 8.46
C LEU A 128 -4.88 3.22 8.62
N PRO A 129 -4.39 3.06 9.86
CA PRO A 129 -2.98 2.76 10.07
C PRO A 129 -2.66 1.32 9.66
N GLN A 130 -1.45 1.11 9.15
CA GLN A 130 -0.87 -0.24 9.12
C GLN A 130 -0.56 -0.70 10.54
N LEU A 131 -0.92 -1.95 10.84
CA LEU A 131 -0.78 -2.50 12.19
C LEU A 131 0.58 -3.17 12.42
N ARG A 132 1.24 -3.62 11.35
CA ARG A 132 2.53 -4.33 11.39
C ARG A 132 3.57 -3.60 10.52
N ASN A 133 4.82 -4.03 10.62
CA ASN A 133 5.96 -3.33 10.00
C ASN A 133 5.86 -3.25 8.48
N LEU A 134 5.47 -4.35 7.84
CA LEU A 134 5.45 -4.49 6.37
C LEU A 134 4.05 -4.76 5.83
N THR A 135 3.01 -4.18 6.45
CA THR A 135 1.61 -4.38 6.02
C THR A 135 0.98 -3.14 5.39
N CYS A 136 1.79 -2.30 4.73
CA CYS A 136 1.30 -1.07 4.13
C CYS A 136 0.23 -1.33 3.03
N GLU A 137 0.41 -2.37 2.22
CA GLU A 137 -0.52 -2.81 1.17
C GLU A 137 -1.78 -3.42 1.77
N THR A 138 -1.65 -4.19 2.85
CA THR A 138 -2.77 -4.74 3.61
C THR A 138 -3.63 -3.63 4.20
N ALA A 139 -3.01 -2.61 4.78
CA ALA A 139 -3.70 -1.43 5.30
C ALA A 139 -4.38 -0.63 4.17
N ALA A 140 -3.72 -0.44 3.03
CA ALA A 140 -4.33 0.18 1.86
C ALA A 140 -5.55 -0.61 1.35
N MET A 141 -5.49 -1.94 1.34
CA MET A 141 -6.65 -2.80 1.02
C MET A 141 -7.79 -2.62 2.03
N ARG A 142 -7.49 -2.52 3.33
CA ARG A 142 -8.53 -2.23 4.36
C ARG A 142 -9.24 -0.92 4.09
N MET A 143 -8.52 0.13 3.69
CA MET A 143 -9.13 1.43 3.37
C MET A 143 -10.16 1.30 2.24
N VAL A 144 -9.79 0.66 1.13
CA VAL A 144 -10.70 0.53 -0.04
C VAL A 144 -11.81 -0.50 0.18
N LEU A 145 -11.58 -1.54 1.00
CA LEU A 145 -12.62 -2.48 1.42
C LEU A 145 -13.66 -1.80 2.32
N ALA A 146 -13.20 -1.02 3.30
CA ALA A 146 -14.08 -0.25 4.19
C ALA A 146 -14.93 0.75 3.40
N ALA A 147 -14.37 1.39 2.38
CA ALA A 147 -15.09 2.29 1.48
C ALA A 147 -16.22 1.61 0.70
N ARG A 148 -16.12 0.29 0.50
CA ARG A 148 -17.15 -0.56 -0.12
C ARG A 148 -18.04 -1.27 0.91
N GLY A 149 -17.96 -0.91 2.19
CA GLY A 149 -18.74 -1.50 3.27
C GLY A 149 -18.30 -2.91 3.67
N ILE A 150 -17.08 -3.32 3.31
CA ILE A 150 -16.52 -4.62 3.65
C ILE A 150 -15.56 -4.44 4.83
N GLU A 151 -15.90 -5.03 5.96
CA GLU A 151 -15.01 -5.08 7.12
C GLU A 151 -14.04 -6.27 6.99
N ALA A 152 -12.75 -5.98 6.90
CA ALA A 152 -11.68 -6.98 6.91
C ALA A 152 -10.53 -6.49 7.79
N SER A 153 -10.01 -7.37 8.65
CA SER A 153 -8.78 -7.14 9.39
C SER A 153 -7.55 -7.33 8.49
N GLU A 154 -6.37 -6.90 8.94
CA GLU A 154 -5.13 -7.22 8.22
C GLU A 154 -4.88 -8.72 8.16
N GLU A 155 -5.30 -9.45 9.20
CA GLU A 155 -5.19 -10.91 9.25
C GLU A 155 -6.09 -11.58 8.20
N ASP A 156 -7.33 -11.12 8.03
CA ASP A 156 -8.25 -11.66 7.01
C ASP A 156 -7.70 -11.49 5.59
N ILE A 157 -7.00 -10.38 5.34
CA ILE A 157 -6.40 -10.06 4.05
C ILE A 157 -5.12 -10.87 3.84
N LEU A 158 -4.24 -10.95 4.85
CA LEU A 158 -3.01 -11.75 4.81
C LEU A 158 -3.33 -13.24 4.60
N ALA A 159 -4.39 -13.75 5.23
CA ALA A 159 -4.83 -15.15 5.07
C ALA A 159 -5.24 -15.50 3.62
N ARG A 160 -5.60 -14.51 2.81
CA ARG A 160 -5.95 -14.66 1.37
C ARG A 160 -4.77 -14.34 0.45
N MET A 161 -3.66 -13.87 1.00
CA MET A 161 -2.51 -13.43 0.23
C MET A 161 -1.54 -14.58 0.01
N PRO A 162 -1.24 -14.95 -1.25
CA PRO A 162 -0.23 -15.95 -1.53
C PRO A 162 1.15 -15.47 -1.03
N ARG A 163 2.04 -16.42 -0.74
CA ARG A 163 3.43 -16.16 -0.32
C ARG A 163 4.36 -16.47 -1.49
N SER A 164 5.33 -15.62 -1.75
CA SER A 164 6.33 -15.85 -2.80
C SER A 164 7.57 -15.00 -2.60
N GLU A 165 8.73 -15.49 -3.05
CA GLU A 165 9.93 -14.68 -3.18
C GLU A 165 9.77 -13.58 -4.25
N ASN A 166 8.93 -13.79 -5.26
CA ASN A 166 8.63 -12.76 -6.26
C ASN A 166 7.41 -11.95 -5.80
N PRO A 167 7.53 -10.64 -5.50
CA PRO A 167 6.41 -9.81 -5.03
C PRO A 167 5.27 -9.68 -6.05
N HIS A 168 5.51 -9.92 -7.35
CA HIS A 168 4.44 -10.00 -8.35
C HIS A 168 3.60 -11.29 -8.25
N GLN A 169 4.00 -12.25 -7.42
CA GLN A 169 3.36 -13.57 -7.27
C GLN A 169 2.87 -13.85 -5.85
N GLY A 170 3.34 -13.11 -4.84
CA GLY A 170 2.87 -13.21 -3.47
C GLY A 170 3.61 -12.25 -2.54
N PHE A 171 3.18 -12.19 -1.28
CA PHE A 171 3.91 -11.47 -0.25
C PHE A 171 5.26 -12.12 0.01
N ARG A 172 6.31 -11.30 -0.01
CA ARG A 172 7.70 -11.70 0.22
C ARG A 172 8.13 -11.43 1.67
N GLY A 173 8.55 -12.49 2.35
CA GLY A 173 9.05 -12.48 3.74
C GLY A 173 7.97 -12.15 4.78
N GLU A 174 8.34 -11.94 6.04
CA GLU A 174 7.40 -11.88 7.15
C GLU A 174 6.78 -10.49 7.35
N PRO A 175 5.48 -10.35 7.67
CA PRO A 175 4.88 -9.02 7.81
C PRO A 175 5.38 -8.22 9.03
N ASP A 176 5.95 -8.88 10.05
CA ASP A 176 6.70 -8.23 11.15
C ASP A 176 8.22 -8.21 10.91
N GLY A 177 8.66 -8.63 9.74
CA GLY A 177 10.06 -8.78 9.38
C GLY A 177 10.83 -7.46 9.28
N ASN A 178 12.11 -7.58 8.94
CA ASN A 178 12.99 -6.42 8.80
C ASN A 178 13.10 -5.97 7.34
N GLY A 179 12.29 -4.98 6.95
CA GLY A 179 12.31 -4.40 5.60
C GLY A 179 13.59 -3.64 5.22
N HIS A 180 14.54 -3.50 6.14
CA HIS A 180 15.83 -2.84 5.91
C HIS A 180 17.00 -3.82 5.84
N ASP A 181 16.75 -5.13 5.84
CA ASP A 181 17.85 -6.07 5.66
C ASP A 181 18.50 -5.89 4.27
N PRO A 182 19.84 -6.04 4.12
CA PRO A 182 20.51 -5.75 2.87
C PRO A 182 20.04 -6.56 1.65
N GLU A 183 19.35 -7.68 1.85
CA GLU A 183 18.84 -8.52 0.76
C GLU A 183 17.35 -8.32 0.49
N LEU A 184 16.65 -7.51 1.30
CA LEU A 184 15.20 -7.31 1.25
C LEU A 184 14.46 -8.65 1.22
N ARG A 185 14.79 -9.53 2.18
CA ARG A 185 14.15 -10.83 2.38
C ARG A 185 12.72 -10.66 2.87
N ASP A 186 12.53 -9.73 3.80
CA ASP A 186 11.22 -9.24 4.20
C ASP A 186 10.93 -7.97 3.41
N TYR A 187 9.80 -7.92 2.73
CA TYR A 187 9.54 -6.87 1.75
C TYR A 187 8.09 -6.43 1.74
N GLY A 188 7.21 -7.20 1.10
CA GLY A 188 5.88 -6.75 0.73
C GLY A 188 5.39 -7.47 -0.52
N VAL A 189 4.49 -6.82 -1.25
CA VAL A 189 3.73 -7.41 -2.35
C VAL A 189 3.40 -6.37 -3.43
N TYR A 190 3.31 -6.80 -4.69
CA TYR A 190 3.03 -5.92 -5.83
C TYR A 190 1.59 -5.99 -6.34
N ALA A 191 1.30 -5.08 -7.28
CA ALA A 191 -0.05 -4.69 -7.68
C ALA A 191 -0.92 -5.86 -8.14
N GLU A 192 -0.35 -6.83 -8.87
CA GLU A 192 -1.09 -7.98 -9.38
C GLU A 192 -1.74 -8.79 -8.26
N VAL A 193 -0.99 -9.06 -7.20
CA VAL A 193 -1.46 -9.84 -6.07
C VAL A 193 -2.42 -9.02 -5.22
N VAL A 194 -2.15 -7.74 -5.01
CA VAL A 194 -3.07 -6.84 -4.29
C VAL A 194 -4.44 -6.79 -4.98
N ALA A 195 -4.48 -6.65 -6.31
CA ALA A 195 -5.72 -6.69 -7.07
C ALA A 195 -6.43 -8.06 -6.96
N GLN A 196 -5.69 -9.18 -7.07
CA GLN A 196 -6.26 -10.52 -6.89
C GLN A 196 -6.86 -10.73 -5.50
N VAL A 197 -6.20 -10.23 -4.45
CA VAL A 197 -6.71 -10.34 -3.08
C VAL A 197 -7.99 -9.51 -2.92
N LEU A 198 -8.03 -8.27 -3.41
CA LEU A 198 -9.25 -7.45 -3.41
C LEU A 198 -10.39 -8.12 -4.19
N GLN A 199 -10.10 -8.73 -5.34
CA GLN A 199 -11.07 -9.51 -6.11
C GLN A 199 -11.64 -10.70 -5.32
N SER A 200 -10.84 -11.34 -4.46
CA SER A 200 -11.35 -12.41 -3.57
C SER A 200 -12.37 -11.91 -2.54
N PHE A 201 -12.40 -10.61 -2.25
CA PHE A 201 -13.45 -9.95 -1.45
C PHE A 201 -14.64 -9.45 -2.30
N GLY A 202 -14.68 -9.75 -3.60
CA GLY A 202 -15.72 -9.30 -4.51
C GLY A 202 -15.56 -7.85 -4.99
N VAL A 203 -14.37 -7.26 -4.81
CA VAL A 203 -14.06 -5.91 -5.29
C VAL A 203 -13.46 -6.00 -6.70
N PRO A 204 -13.99 -5.30 -7.72
CA PRO A 204 -13.47 -5.34 -9.09
C PRO A 204 -12.21 -4.48 -9.24
N ALA A 205 -11.17 -4.80 -8.48
CA ALA A 205 -9.89 -4.11 -8.51
C ALA A 205 -9.08 -4.53 -9.74
N GLU A 206 -8.36 -3.60 -10.36
CA GLU A 206 -7.53 -3.85 -11.54
C GLU A 206 -6.09 -3.41 -11.27
N ALA A 207 -5.13 -4.32 -11.45
CA ALA A 207 -3.72 -3.99 -11.46
C ALA A 207 -3.35 -3.35 -12.80
N VAL A 208 -2.64 -2.23 -12.77
CA VAL A 208 -2.18 -1.49 -13.94
C VAL A 208 -0.67 -1.30 -13.83
N GLN A 209 0.05 -1.69 -14.87
CA GLN A 209 1.48 -1.39 -15.03
C GLN A 209 1.64 -0.21 -16.00
N GLY A 210 2.65 0.64 -15.80
CA GLY A 210 2.94 1.77 -16.67
C GLY A 210 1.87 2.87 -16.65
N MET A 211 1.13 3.03 -15.53
CA MET A 211 0.05 4.02 -15.46
C MET A 211 0.61 5.44 -15.59
N SER A 212 0.03 6.26 -16.46
CA SER A 212 0.40 7.67 -16.58
C SER A 212 -0.27 8.54 -15.50
N ASP A 213 0.33 9.70 -15.19
CA ASP A 213 -0.28 10.69 -14.28
C ASP A 213 -1.66 11.13 -14.76
N TRP A 214 -1.86 11.22 -16.08
CA TRP A 214 -3.16 11.53 -16.66
C TRP A 214 -4.18 10.42 -16.36
N GLN A 215 -3.84 9.14 -16.59
CA GLN A 215 -4.73 8.02 -16.27
C GLN A 215 -5.06 7.95 -14.79
N LEU A 216 -4.07 8.17 -13.91
CA LEU A 216 -4.27 8.23 -12.46
C LEU A 216 -5.32 9.29 -12.09
N ARG A 217 -5.17 10.51 -12.60
CA ARG A 217 -6.10 11.62 -12.34
C ARG A 217 -7.51 11.35 -12.91
N GLN A 218 -7.60 10.72 -14.09
CA GLN A 218 -8.89 10.33 -14.66
C GLN A 218 -9.57 9.23 -13.84
N ALA A 219 -8.82 8.27 -13.30
CA ALA A 219 -9.38 7.24 -12.42
C ALA A 219 -10.00 7.87 -11.16
N VAL A 220 -9.28 8.79 -10.51
CA VAL A 220 -9.77 9.50 -9.32
C VAL A 220 -11.02 10.33 -9.65
N ARG A 221 -11.01 11.09 -10.76
CA ARG A 221 -12.20 11.82 -11.24
C ARG A 221 -13.38 10.91 -11.53
N GLY A 222 -13.12 9.68 -11.96
CA GLY A 222 -14.12 8.65 -12.18
C GLY A 222 -14.60 7.93 -10.93
N GLY A 223 -14.28 8.42 -9.72
CA GLY A 223 -14.73 7.81 -8.47
C GLY A 223 -13.98 6.53 -8.09
N LYS A 224 -12.75 6.36 -8.59
CA LYS A 224 -11.92 5.18 -8.30
C LYS A 224 -10.77 5.58 -7.37
N ALA A 225 -10.63 4.89 -6.24
CA ALA A 225 -9.44 4.99 -5.41
C ALA A 225 -8.29 4.29 -6.14
N VAL A 226 -7.05 4.78 -5.95
CA VAL A 226 -5.87 4.17 -6.59
C VAL A 226 -4.78 3.93 -5.58
N ILE A 227 -4.38 2.68 -5.40
CA ILE A 227 -3.22 2.30 -4.58
C ILE A 227 -1.99 2.42 -5.47
N VAL A 228 -0.97 3.16 -5.03
CA VAL A 228 0.27 3.40 -5.79
C VAL A 228 1.49 3.10 -4.95
N TRP A 229 2.55 2.59 -5.58
CA TRP A 229 3.80 2.26 -4.93
C TRP A 229 4.77 3.44 -4.95
N VAL A 230 5.41 3.65 -3.81
CA VAL A 230 6.42 4.68 -3.56
C VAL A 230 7.57 4.06 -2.77
N THR A 231 8.58 4.87 -2.45
CA THR A 231 9.57 4.51 -1.44
C THR A 231 9.73 5.63 -0.43
N ALA A 232 9.96 5.24 0.82
CA ALA A 232 10.30 6.13 1.92
C ALA A 232 11.73 6.69 1.81
N GLU A 233 12.60 6.03 1.05
CA GLU A 233 13.99 6.43 0.89
C GLU A 233 14.19 7.51 -0.16
N GLU A 234 15.15 8.41 0.07
CA GLU A 234 15.55 9.41 -0.92
C GLU A 234 16.42 8.78 -2.01
N ASN A 235 17.35 7.93 -1.59
CA ASN A 235 18.31 7.25 -2.45
C ASN A 235 18.20 5.73 -2.25
N PRO A 236 17.06 5.12 -2.63
CA PRO A 236 16.80 3.71 -2.36
C PRO A 236 17.81 2.81 -3.07
N LYS A 237 18.27 1.78 -2.38
CA LYS A 237 18.89 0.63 -3.04
C LYS A 237 17.85 -0.09 -3.91
N VAL A 238 18.23 -0.39 -5.15
CA VAL A 238 17.41 -1.21 -6.07
C VAL A 238 18.11 -2.53 -6.33
N ILE A 239 17.49 -3.62 -5.90
CA ILE A 239 17.96 -4.99 -6.11
C ILE A 239 17.24 -5.55 -7.33
N ARG A 240 17.98 -5.84 -8.40
CA ARG A 240 17.43 -6.50 -9.59
C ARG A 240 17.55 -8.02 -9.45
N ARG A 241 16.48 -8.72 -9.79
CA ARG A 241 16.39 -10.17 -9.91
C ARG A 241 15.90 -10.52 -11.31
N GLU A 242 15.93 -11.79 -11.67
CA GLU A 242 15.38 -12.21 -12.95
C GLU A 242 13.86 -11.98 -12.96
N GLY A 243 13.39 -11.08 -13.82
CA GLY A 243 11.97 -10.79 -14.01
C GLY A 243 11.32 -9.82 -13.02
N TYR A 244 12.02 -9.34 -11.98
CA TYR A 244 11.49 -8.34 -11.04
C TYR A 244 12.61 -7.56 -10.35
N ARG A 245 12.24 -6.52 -9.61
CA ARG A 245 13.17 -5.78 -8.75
C ARG A 245 12.54 -5.53 -7.38
N LEU A 246 13.40 -5.25 -6.41
CA LEU A 246 13.03 -4.82 -5.07
C LEU A 246 13.63 -3.42 -4.87
N VAL A 247 12.86 -2.54 -4.24
CA VAL A 247 13.23 -1.15 -3.98
C VAL A 247 13.21 -0.95 -2.47
N GLU A 248 14.33 -0.56 -1.89
CA GLU A 248 14.45 -0.29 -0.45
C GLU A 248 13.43 0.74 0.03
N GLY A 249 12.88 0.49 1.23
CA GLY A 249 11.84 1.33 1.83
C GLY A 249 10.57 1.39 0.98
N GLU A 250 10.26 0.32 0.24
CA GLU A 250 8.97 0.18 -0.45
C GLU A 250 7.81 0.51 0.48
N HIS A 251 6.83 1.22 -0.08
CA HIS A 251 5.66 1.66 0.64
C HIS A 251 4.53 1.95 -0.35
N VAL A 252 3.30 2.07 0.14
CA VAL A 252 2.14 2.46 -0.68
C VAL A 252 1.42 3.68 -0.16
N TYR A 253 0.80 4.39 -1.10
CA TYR A 253 -0.21 5.40 -0.82
C TYR A 253 -1.55 5.02 -1.44
N VAL A 254 -2.65 5.43 -0.82
CA VAL A 254 -3.98 5.40 -1.43
C VAL A 254 -4.34 6.81 -1.90
N VAL A 255 -4.45 7.01 -3.21
CA VAL A 255 -4.90 8.27 -3.79
C VAL A 255 -6.41 8.38 -3.65
N VAL A 256 -6.86 9.40 -2.93
CA VAL A 256 -8.26 9.61 -2.53
C VAL A 256 -8.85 10.94 -2.99
N GLY A 257 -8.08 11.76 -3.68
CA GLY A 257 -8.60 13.03 -4.16
C GLY A 257 -7.67 13.78 -5.09
N LEU A 258 -8.22 14.84 -5.66
CA LEU A 258 -7.54 15.80 -6.50
C LEU A 258 -7.89 17.19 -5.98
N LEU A 259 -6.89 17.98 -5.61
CA LEU A 259 -7.04 19.36 -5.15
C LEU A 259 -7.26 20.30 -6.34
N ASN A 260 -7.88 21.44 -6.07
CA ASN A 260 -8.14 22.50 -7.05
C ASN A 260 -6.84 23.07 -7.66
N ASP A 261 -5.71 22.94 -6.97
CA ASP A 261 -4.38 23.36 -7.44
C ASP A 261 -3.65 22.26 -8.25
N GLY A 262 -4.29 21.10 -8.45
CA GLY A 262 -3.74 19.99 -9.21
C GLY A 262 -2.90 19.00 -8.38
N ARG A 263 -2.76 19.17 -7.07
CA ARG A 263 -2.13 18.13 -6.21
C ARG A 263 -3.05 16.93 -6.01
N LEU A 264 -2.48 15.75 -5.88
CA LEU A 264 -3.20 14.55 -5.47
C LEU A 264 -3.32 14.54 -3.94
N LEU A 265 -4.47 14.15 -3.39
CA LEU A 265 -4.62 13.87 -1.97
C LEU A 265 -4.39 12.39 -1.73
N VAL A 266 -3.51 12.04 -0.78
CA VAL A 266 -3.16 10.65 -0.49
C VAL A 266 -3.32 10.30 0.98
N HIS A 267 -3.66 9.04 1.25
CA HIS A 267 -3.52 8.41 2.56
C HIS A 267 -2.22 7.61 2.62
N ASP A 268 -1.48 7.77 3.72
CA ASP A 268 -0.25 7.09 4.06
C ASP A 268 -0.49 6.16 5.26
N PRO A 269 -0.55 4.83 5.06
CA PRO A 269 -0.81 3.88 6.15
C PRO A 269 0.18 3.98 7.31
N TRP A 270 1.45 4.33 7.05
CA TRP A 270 2.44 4.54 8.09
C TRP A 270 2.18 5.84 8.84
N GLY A 271 1.91 6.92 8.08
CA GLY A 271 1.63 8.24 8.64
C GLY A 271 0.38 8.29 9.51
N VAL A 272 -0.62 7.43 9.28
CA VAL A 272 -1.82 7.36 10.13
C VAL A 272 -1.52 6.78 11.52
N ARG A 273 -0.42 6.04 11.69
CA ARG A 273 -0.10 5.47 13.00
C ARG A 273 0.13 6.58 14.02
N ALA A 274 -0.40 6.38 15.23
CA ALA A 274 -0.30 7.35 16.32
C ALA A 274 1.15 7.63 16.76
N ASP A 275 2.05 6.67 16.57
CA ASP A 275 3.46 6.76 16.92
C ASP A 275 4.36 7.27 15.78
N SER A 276 3.80 7.55 14.59
CA SER A 276 4.60 7.90 13.41
C SER A 276 5.19 9.31 13.45
N GLY A 277 4.54 10.24 14.17
CA GLY A 277 4.85 11.67 14.11
C GLY A 277 4.64 12.31 12.73
N ARG A 278 3.96 11.62 11.80
CA ARG A 278 3.73 12.05 10.42
C ARG A 278 2.24 12.32 10.19
N ALA A 279 1.93 13.07 9.13
CA ALA A 279 0.55 13.21 8.68
C ALA A 279 0.11 11.93 7.96
N GLY A 280 -1.05 11.39 8.33
CA GLY A 280 -1.65 10.24 7.66
C GLY A 280 -2.32 10.57 6.33
N THR A 281 -2.65 11.84 6.10
CA THR A 281 -3.25 12.32 4.85
C THR A 281 -2.66 13.66 4.48
N PHE A 282 -2.18 13.78 3.24
CA PHE A 282 -1.52 14.99 2.77
C PHE A 282 -1.56 15.12 1.25
N PRO A 283 -1.43 16.34 0.72
CA PRO A 283 -1.36 16.58 -0.71
C PRO A 283 0.06 16.35 -1.27
N VAL A 284 0.16 15.76 -2.45
CA VAL A 284 1.42 15.54 -3.20
C VAL A 284 1.31 16.07 -4.63
N TRP A 285 2.39 16.63 -5.17
CA TRP A 285 2.43 17.06 -6.57
C TRP A 285 2.49 15.89 -7.55
N THR A 286 3.27 14.87 -7.19
CA THR A 286 3.55 13.68 -7.99
C THR A 286 3.74 12.48 -7.07
N ILE A 287 3.56 11.27 -7.60
CA ILE A 287 3.90 10.05 -6.87
C ILE A 287 5.42 9.90 -6.82
N ARG A 288 5.99 9.92 -5.61
CA ARG A 288 7.44 9.92 -5.40
C ARG A 288 8.06 8.64 -5.94
N GLN A 289 9.04 8.79 -6.82
CA GLN A 289 9.85 7.69 -7.36
C GLN A 289 9.02 6.51 -7.93
N TRP A 290 7.81 6.79 -8.43
CA TRP A 290 6.88 5.78 -8.96
C TRP A 290 7.46 4.96 -10.12
N ASP A 291 8.37 5.57 -10.89
CA ASP A 291 9.12 4.90 -11.97
C ASP A 291 9.98 3.73 -11.45
N LEU A 292 10.43 3.78 -10.20
CA LEU A 292 11.13 2.64 -9.57
C LEU A 292 10.22 1.44 -9.37
N PHE A 293 8.91 1.58 -9.54
CA PHE A 293 7.92 0.52 -9.42
C PHE A 293 7.12 0.32 -10.73
N ASP A 294 7.70 0.67 -11.89
CA ASP A 294 7.07 0.55 -13.21
C ASP A 294 5.74 1.31 -13.32
N ARG A 295 5.56 2.33 -12.48
CA ARG A 295 4.29 3.04 -12.32
C ARG A 295 3.11 2.08 -12.07
N GLN A 296 3.36 1.03 -11.28
CA GLN A 296 2.33 0.08 -10.93
C GLN A 296 1.29 0.73 -10.01
N ALA A 297 0.04 0.33 -10.20
CA ALA A 297 -1.09 0.79 -9.41
C ALA A 297 -2.17 -0.28 -9.32
N VAL A 298 -3.02 -0.16 -8.31
CA VAL A 298 -4.29 -0.89 -8.24
C VAL A 298 -5.43 0.11 -8.26
N VAL A 299 -6.25 0.04 -9.30
CA VAL A 299 -7.43 0.89 -9.49
C VAL A 299 -8.64 0.19 -8.89
N VAL A 300 -9.33 0.88 -7.98
CA VAL A 300 -10.46 0.32 -7.22
C VAL A 300 -11.71 1.19 -7.42
N PRO A 301 -12.69 0.75 -8.23
CA PRO A 301 -13.99 1.41 -8.29
C PRO A 301 -14.67 1.39 -6.92
N LEU A 302 -15.30 2.51 -6.51
CA LEU A 302 -15.99 2.61 -5.21
C LEU A 302 -17.51 2.45 -5.29
N SER A 303 -18.09 2.51 -6.49
CA SER A 303 -19.50 2.20 -6.78
C SER A 303 -19.65 1.00 -7.70
#